data_AF-A0A3C0TMP4-F1
#
_entry.id   AF-A0A3C0TMP4-F1
#
_cell.length_a   1.000
_cell.length_b   1.000
_cell.length_c   1.000
_cell.angle_alpha   90.00
_cell.angle_beta   90.00
_cell.angle_gamma   90.00
#
_symmetry.space_group_name_H-M   'P 1'
#
loop_
_entity.id
_entity.type
_entity.pdbx_description
1 polymer ?
#
loop_
_entity_poly.entity_id
_entity_poly.type
_entity_poly.pdbx_seq_one_letter_code
_entity_poly.pdbx_strand_id
1 'polypeptide(L)'
;MNSRSILLAIASGCLLVLTFPSFNVHYLSWIALVPLFFALNWQTVKSGFALGAITGLVLFGGTVFWVTNSIHHFGGLQLLPASLVTLLLCVYLALYPAIFGAAIVHLKRNHPSLLFLSAPALWTALELARTYIFSGFPWALLGYSQAPALPVIQIADITGVYGISFLIVLVNTAAAEFFMDRKKFAGLIAAALALSITLGYGFPKLHGPEGSETLTVSVIQGNIEQDKKWDPEYRAAVIATYSRLTRAALRQKPDLVIWPETATPFYFGGGGRTDSALTADLKEFVKRNRTPLLFGSPTYDVQPGRVIRLYNSAFLLSAGGTIDAEYNKIHLVPFGEYVPLKGALFFVEKLVQAIGDFRPGKQFTVMPVRSVEGRSTGGAGMSTVICYEIIFPNLVRTFVDRGARIMTTITNDAWFGRTPAPYQHFSMAVFRAVENRVPVARAANTGVSGFIDAAGRVLAKTDIFTEAQLTHTLSFSPGTEKTFYTRHGDLLAYLCMLVSLIMLASNYFIAAKK
;
A
#
# COMPACT_ATOMS: atom_id res chain seq x y z
N MET A 1 16.17 14.39 -30.17
CA MET A 1 16.04 13.10 -29.49
C MET A 1 16.09 12.01 -30.56
N ASN A 2 17.00 11.03 -30.48
CA ASN A 2 17.14 10.00 -31.52
C ASN A 2 16.34 8.73 -31.17
N SER A 3 16.05 7.89 -32.17
CA SER A 3 15.27 6.66 -31.98
C SER A 3 15.89 5.70 -30.96
N ARG A 4 17.24 5.63 -30.90
CA ARG A 4 17.96 4.81 -29.93
C ARG A 4 17.64 5.20 -28.48
N SER A 5 17.60 6.50 -28.18
CA SER A 5 17.31 6.98 -26.81
C SER A 5 15.87 6.66 -26.41
N ILE A 6 14.92 6.77 -27.35
CA ILE A 6 13.53 6.40 -27.13
C ILE A 6 13.40 4.90 -26.83
N LEU A 7 14.05 4.05 -27.62
CA LEU A 7 14.05 2.60 -27.41
C LEU A 7 14.63 2.22 -26.04
N LEU A 8 15.70 2.88 -25.60
CA LEU A 8 16.28 2.67 -24.27
C LEU A 8 15.35 3.11 -23.14
N ALA A 9 14.65 4.25 -23.29
CA ALA A 9 13.63 4.69 -22.33
C ALA A 9 12.45 3.70 -22.24
N ILE A 10 11.96 3.22 -23.39
CA ILE A 10 10.92 2.18 -23.44
C ILE A 10 11.42 0.89 -22.78
N ALA A 11 12.64 0.45 -23.09
CA ALA A 11 13.24 -0.75 -22.49
C ALA A 11 13.33 -0.63 -20.97
N SER A 12 13.73 0.53 -20.44
CA SER A 12 13.73 0.80 -19.01
C SER A 12 12.33 0.67 -18.40
N GLY A 13 11.33 1.27 -19.04
CA GLY A 13 9.92 1.18 -18.61
C GLY A 13 9.44 -0.27 -18.59
N CYS A 14 9.69 -1.04 -19.65
CA CYS A 14 9.32 -2.45 -19.73
C CYS A 14 10.01 -3.29 -18.64
N LEU A 15 11.31 -3.08 -18.41
CA LEU A 15 12.02 -3.78 -17.33
C LEU A 15 11.40 -3.48 -15.97
N LEU A 16 11.02 -2.23 -15.70
CA LEU A 16 10.34 -1.85 -14.46
C LEU A 16 8.96 -2.52 -14.32
N VAL A 17 8.17 -2.62 -15.39
CA VAL A 17 6.88 -3.35 -15.37
C VAL A 17 7.06 -4.80 -14.92
N LEU A 18 8.10 -5.48 -15.42
CA LEU A 18 8.38 -6.87 -15.09
C LEU A 18 8.75 -7.10 -13.61
N THR A 19 9.17 -6.06 -12.90
CA THR A 19 9.55 -6.17 -11.48
C THR A 19 8.37 -6.33 -10.54
N PHE A 20 7.18 -5.87 -10.92
CA PHE A 20 6.02 -5.83 -10.04
C PHE A 20 5.17 -7.11 -10.15
N PRO A 21 4.33 -7.40 -9.13
CA PRO A 21 3.37 -8.49 -9.18
C PRO A 21 2.51 -8.42 -10.45
N SER A 22 2.63 -9.49 -11.24
CA SER A 22 2.06 -9.85 -12.55
C SER A 22 3.10 -10.74 -13.24
N PHE A 23 4.38 -10.34 -13.12
CA PHE A 23 5.55 -11.06 -13.62
C PHE A 23 6.52 -11.42 -12.48
N ASN A 24 6.58 -10.58 -11.44
CA ASN A 24 7.32 -10.82 -10.19
C ASN A 24 8.83 -11.06 -10.38
N VAL A 25 9.42 -10.49 -11.43
CA VAL A 25 10.84 -10.61 -11.78
C VAL A 25 11.65 -9.53 -11.05
N HIS A 26 11.56 -9.55 -9.72
CA HIS A 26 12.05 -8.50 -8.82
C HIS A 26 13.55 -8.18 -8.95
N TYR A 27 14.38 -9.13 -9.38
CA TYR A 27 15.81 -8.92 -9.58
C TYR A 27 16.14 -7.97 -10.74
N LEU A 28 15.21 -7.77 -11.69
CA LEU A 28 15.41 -6.82 -12.78
C LEU A 28 15.45 -5.37 -12.29
N SER A 29 14.87 -5.05 -11.12
CA SER A 29 14.85 -3.68 -10.57
C SER A 29 16.27 -3.11 -10.43
N TRP A 30 17.25 -3.95 -10.10
CA TRP A 30 18.66 -3.59 -9.90
C TRP A 30 19.38 -3.12 -11.16
N ILE A 31 18.80 -3.37 -12.33
CA ILE A 31 19.34 -2.93 -13.64
C ILE A 31 18.31 -2.21 -14.53
N ALA A 32 17.05 -2.10 -14.09
CA ALA A 32 15.94 -1.63 -14.91
C ALA A 32 16.07 -0.16 -15.34
N LEU A 33 16.79 0.68 -14.58
CA LEU A 33 17.02 2.09 -14.89
C LEU A 33 18.33 2.33 -15.67
N VAL A 34 19.20 1.32 -15.80
CA VAL A 34 20.44 1.44 -16.57
C VAL A 34 20.17 1.92 -18.01
N PRO A 35 19.20 1.36 -18.77
CA PRO A 35 18.89 1.85 -20.11
C PRO A 35 18.44 3.32 -20.13
N LEU A 36 17.66 3.77 -19.14
CA LEU A 36 17.25 5.17 -19.04
C LEU A 36 18.47 6.08 -18.84
N PHE A 37 19.41 5.73 -17.95
CA PHE A 37 20.63 6.52 -17.79
C PHE A 37 21.43 6.64 -19.10
N PHE A 38 21.51 5.57 -19.90
CA PHE A 38 22.08 5.62 -21.24
C PHE A 38 21.30 6.54 -22.19
N ALA A 39 19.97 6.49 -22.16
CA ALA A 39 19.12 7.35 -22.97
C ALA A 39 19.31 8.85 -22.64
N LEU A 40 19.50 9.17 -21.36
CA LEU A 40 19.68 10.54 -20.86
C LEU A 40 21.08 11.11 -21.15
N ASN A 41 22.04 10.26 -21.53
CA ASN A 41 23.41 10.72 -21.81
C ASN A 41 23.44 11.65 -23.02
N TRP A 42 24.14 12.79 -22.91
CA TRP A 42 24.25 13.81 -23.95
C TRP A 42 22.93 14.45 -24.42
N GLN A 43 21.86 14.33 -23.63
CA GLN A 43 20.56 14.94 -23.95
C GLN A 43 20.45 16.37 -23.42
N THR A 44 19.47 17.12 -23.93
CA THR A 44 19.01 18.40 -23.35
C THR A 44 18.04 18.15 -22.19
N VAL A 45 17.84 19.11 -21.29
CA VAL A 45 16.89 18.99 -20.16
C VAL A 45 15.48 18.67 -20.68
N LYS A 46 15.04 19.32 -21.77
CA LYS A 46 13.76 19.04 -22.43
C LYS A 46 13.67 17.59 -22.93
N SER A 47 14.73 17.09 -23.57
CA SER A 47 14.80 15.69 -24.00
C SER A 47 14.87 14.73 -22.82
N GLY A 48 15.55 15.08 -21.73
CA GLY A 48 15.56 14.31 -20.49
C GLY A 48 14.17 14.18 -19.87
N PHE A 49 13.41 15.27 -19.85
CA PHE A 49 12.01 15.26 -19.44
C PHE A 49 11.18 14.29 -20.29
N ALA A 50 11.29 14.39 -21.62
CA ALA A 50 10.54 13.53 -22.53
C ALA A 50 10.90 12.03 -22.39
N LEU A 51 12.19 11.70 -22.27
CA LEU A 51 12.63 10.31 -22.08
C LEU A 51 12.20 9.73 -20.72
N GLY A 52 12.26 10.55 -19.67
CA GLY A 52 11.70 10.20 -18.37
C GLY A 52 10.18 9.97 -18.45
N ALA A 53 9.46 10.86 -19.14
CA ALA A 53 8.02 10.71 -19.36
C ALA A 53 7.67 9.44 -20.14
N ILE A 54 8.41 9.10 -21.20
CA ILE A 54 8.23 7.85 -21.94
C ILE A 54 8.44 6.63 -21.03
N THR A 55 9.51 6.64 -20.23
CA THR A 55 9.79 5.56 -19.26
C THR A 55 8.64 5.43 -18.26
N GLY A 56 8.16 6.54 -17.71
CA GLY A 56 7.05 6.59 -16.77
C GLY A 56 5.73 6.13 -17.40
N LEU A 57 5.42 6.53 -18.63
CA LEU A 57 4.21 6.11 -19.33
C LEU A 57 4.19 4.61 -19.58
N VAL A 58 5.32 4.02 -19.98
CA VAL A 58 5.42 2.55 -20.15
C VAL A 58 5.29 1.86 -18.79
N LEU A 59 5.99 2.34 -17.76
CA LEU A 59 5.91 1.79 -16.41
C LEU A 59 4.47 1.79 -15.86
N PHE A 60 3.84 2.96 -15.81
CA PHE A 60 2.51 3.10 -15.21
C PHE A 60 1.43 2.51 -16.13
N GLY A 61 1.56 2.67 -17.44
CA GLY A 61 0.69 1.96 -18.40
C GLY A 61 0.72 0.45 -18.21
N GLY A 62 1.89 -0.15 -17.93
CA GLY A 62 2.00 -1.59 -17.70
C GLY A 62 1.65 -2.06 -16.29
N THR A 63 1.66 -1.19 -15.28
CA THR A 63 1.45 -1.57 -13.86
C THR A 63 0.10 -1.15 -13.29
N VAL A 64 -0.50 -0.06 -13.79
CA VAL A 64 -1.77 0.51 -13.28
C VAL A 64 -2.92 0.46 -14.29
N PHE A 65 -2.78 -0.26 -15.40
CA PHE A 65 -3.86 -0.43 -16.40
C PHE A 65 -5.15 -1.01 -15.79
N TRP A 66 -5.04 -1.74 -14.68
CA TRP A 66 -6.18 -2.31 -13.96
C TRP A 66 -7.17 -1.25 -13.46
N VAL A 67 -6.76 0.02 -13.34
CA VAL A 67 -7.66 1.14 -13.01
C VAL A 67 -8.77 1.29 -14.06
N THR A 68 -8.49 0.98 -15.33
CA THR A 68 -9.49 0.98 -16.39
C THR A 68 -10.61 -0.02 -16.09
N ASN A 69 -10.27 -1.21 -15.57
CA ASN A 69 -11.24 -2.22 -15.17
C ASN A 69 -12.16 -1.67 -14.05
N SER A 70 -11.56 -1.05 -13.02
CA SER A 70 -12.31 -0.48 -11.90
C SER A 70 -13.30 0.59 -12.35
N ILE A 71 -12.86 1.53 -13.19
CA ILE A 71 -13.67 2.65 -13.68
C ILE A 71 -14.74 2.15 -14.67
N HIS A 72 -14.41 1.21 -15.54
CA HIS A 72 -15.34 0.69 -16.54
C HIS A 72 -16.48 -0.11 -15.90
N HIS A 73 -16.13 -1.13 -15.10
CA HIS A 73 -17.12 -2.06 -14.57
C HIS A 73 -17.93 -1.46 -13.42
N PHE A 74 -17.27 -0.75 -12.50
CA PHE A 74 -17.95 -0.25 -11.30
C PHE A 74 -18.23 1.24 -11.34
N GLY A 75 -17.46 2.02 -12.10
CA GLY A 75 -17.77 3.42 -12.34
C GLY A 75 -18.91 3.62 -13.35
N GLY A 76 -19.22 2.61 -14.17
CA GLY A 76 -20.25 2.66 -15.20
C GLY A 76 -19.83 3.44 -16.46
N LEU A 77 -18.56 3.81 -16.59
CA LEU A 77 -18.05 4.50 -17.78
C LEU A 77 -17.85 3.49 -18.92
N GLN A 78 -18.10 3.90 -20.15
CA GLN A 78 -17.68 3.11 -21.31
C GLN A 78 -16.16 2.94 -21.35
N LEU A 79 -15.70 1.87 -22.00
CA LEU A 79 -14.29 1.47 -22.02
C LEU A 79 -13.35 2.59 -22.48
N LEU A 80 -13.72 3.32 -23.54
CA LEU A 80 -12.89 4.40 -24.08
C LEU A 80 -12.71 5.56 -23.07
N PRO A 81 -13.77 6.19 -22.52
CA PRO A 81 -13.62 7.15 -21.43
C PRO A 81 -12.84 6.63 -20.21
N ALA A 82 -13.10 5.39 -19.78
CA ALA A 82 -12.37 4.79 -18.65
C ALA A 82 -10.86 4.66 -18.93
N SER A 83 -10.51 4.28 -20.17
CA SER A 83 -9.13 4.18 -20.63
C SER A 83 -8.46 5.55 -20.70
N LEU A 84 -9.18 6.59 -21.14
CA LEU A 84 -8.66 7.96 -21.18
C LEU A 84 -8.40 8.53 -19.78
N VAL A 85 -9.27 8.26 -18.80
CA VAL A 85 -9.04 8.64 -17.40
C VAL A 85 -7.82 7.91 -16.83
N THR A 86 -7.67 6.62 -17.14
CA THR A 86 -6.50 5.84 -16.72
C THR A 86 -5.23 6.36 -17.38
N LEU A 87 -5.28 6.73 -18.67
CA LEU A 87 -4.16 7.35 -19.37
C LEU A 87 -3.77 8.69 -18.72
N LEU A 88 -4.74 9.51 -18.32
CA LEU A 88 -4.48 10.76 -17.60
C LEU A 88 -3.77 10.51 -16.26
N LEU A 89 -4.19 9.48 -15.52
CA LEU A 89 -3.48 9.04 -14.31
C LEU A 89 -2.04 8.61 -14.65
N CYS A 90 -1.84 7.81 -15.70
CA CYS A 90 -0.50 7.40 -16.14
C CYS A 90 0.37 8.60 -16.53
N VAL A 91 -0.19 9.62 -17.21
CA VAL A 91 0.51 10.86 -17.56
C VAL A 91 0.92 11.61 -16.29
N TYR A 92 0.01 11.77 -15.31
CA TYR A 92 0.33 12.37 -14.02
C TYR A 92 1.47 11.62 -13.31
N LEU A 93 1.40 10.30 -13.23
CA LEU A 93 2.43 9.48 -12.59
C LEU A 93 3.76 9.53 -13.37
N ALA A 94 3.70 9.63 -14.70
CA ALA A 94 4.89 9.76 -15.55
C ALA A 94 5.63 11.10 -15.37
N LEU A 95 4.99 12.13 -14.79
CA LEU A 95 5.65 13.39 -14.46
C LEU A 95 6.81 13.19 -13.47
N TYR A 96 6.72 12.23 -12.55
CA TYR A 96 7.78 11.97 -11.57
C TYR A 96 9.05 11.44 -12.27
N PRO A 97 9.01 10.35 -13.08
CA PRO A 97 10.14 9.98 -13.94
C PRO A 97 10.58 11.06 -14.95
N ALA A 98 9.65 11.89 -15.45
CA ALA A 98 9.98 13.00 -16.34
C ALA A 98 10.85 14.06 -15.64
N ILE A 99 10.44 14.50 -14.46
CA ILE A 99 11.20 15.44 -13.63
C ILE A 99 12.55 14.82 -13.26
N PHE A 100 12.58 13.52 -12.91
CA PHE A 100 13.82 12.79 -12.68
C PHE A 100 14.76 12.88 -13.89
N GLY A 101 14.29 12.51 -15.09
CA GLY A 101 15.10 12.56 -16.31
C GLY A 101 15.64 13.95 -16.64
N ALA A 102 14.80 14.98 -16.47
CA ALA A 102 15.19 16.38 -16.68
C ALA A 102 16.31 16.82 -15.70
N ALA A 103 16.12 16.52 -14.41
CA ALA A 103 17.06 16.87 -13.36
C ALA A 103 18.36 16.08 -13.45
N ILE A 104 18.33 14.80 -13.83
CA ILE A 104 19.54 14.02 -14.09
C ILE A 104 20.37 14.62 -15.23
N VAL A 105 19.74 15.02 -16.33
CA VAL A 105 20.44 15.70 -17.44
C VAL A 105 21.04 17.02 -16.96
N HIS A 106 20.30 17.79 -16.17
CA HIS A 106 20.78 19.05 -15.61
C HIS A 106 21.98 18.84 -14.66
N LEU A 107 21.90 17.87 -13.75
CA LEU A 107 22.94 17.57 -12.77
C LEU A 107 24.18 16.99 -13.44
N LYS A 108 24.03 16.10 -14.42
CA LYS A 108 25.18 15.53 -15.15
C LYS A 108 25.98 16.57 -15.92
N ARG A 109 25.33 17.64 -16.39
CA ARG A 109 25.99 18.76 -17.10
C ARG A 109 26.75 19.69 -16.16
N ASN A 110 26.18 20.00 -14.99
CA ASN A 110 26.74 21.02 -14.09
C ASN A 110 27.60 20.42 -12.97
N HIS A 111 27.25 19.22 -12.48
CA HIS A 111 27.86 18.56 -11.31
C HIS A 111 27.96 17.03 -11.51
N PRO A 112 28.69 16.54 -12.53
CA PRO A 112 28.77 15.12 -12.84
C PRO A 112 29.30 14.27 -11.69
N SER A 113 30.14 14.82 -10.81
CA SER A 113 30.68 14.14 -9.63
C SER A 113 29.63 13.82 -8.56
N LEU A 114 28.53 14.58 -8.51
CA LEU A 114 27.48 14.39 -7.50
C LEU A 114 26.39 13.42 -7.97
N LEU A 115 26.45 12.92 -9.21
CA LEU A 115 25.40 12.10 -9.80
C LEU A 115 25.14 10.80 -9.00
N PHE A 116 26.21 10.21 -8.47
CA PHE A 116 26.16 8.94 -7.73
C PHE A 116 25.19 8.97 -6.54
N LEU A 117 25.16 10.06 -5.76
CA LEU A 117 24.26 10.21 -4.61
C LEU A 117 22.99 11.00 -4.93
N SER A 118 23.05 11.91 -5.89
CA SER A 118 21.90 12.76 -6.23
C SER A 118 20.81 12.03 -7.00
N ALA A 119 21.17 11.07 -7.86
CA ALA A 119 20.17 10.25 -8.55
C ALA A 119 19.27 9.45 -7.57
N PRO A 120 19.81 8.64 -6.65
CA PRO A 120 18.97 7.92 -5.69
C PRO A 120 18.23 8.85 -4.72
N ALA A 121 18.84 9.96 -4.28
CA ALA A 121 18.15 10.95 -3.46
C ALA A 121 16.95 11.58 -4.19
N LEU A 122 17.14 11.98 -5.46
CA LEU A 122 16.08 12.61 -6.26
C LEU A 122 14.93 11.64 -6.54
N TRP A 123 15.22 10.39 -6.90
CA TRP A 123 14.16 9.39 -7.11
C TRP A 123 13.35 9.20 -5.83
N THR A 124 14.03 9.06 -4.70
CA THR A 124 13.40 8.89 -3.38
C THR A 124 12.54 10.10 -3.00
N ALA A 125 13.04 11.31 -3.24
CA ALA A 125 12.29 12.54 -3.03
C ALA A 125 11.03 12.61 -3.91
N LEU A 126 11.11 12.19 -5.16
CA LEU A 126 9.96 12.17 -6.08
C LEU A 126 8.93 11.10 -5.70
N GLU A 127 9.36 9.94 -5.21
CA GLU A 127 8.44 8.94 -4.65
C GLU A 127 7.75 9.44 -3.37
N LEU A 128 8.48 10.15 -2.51
CA LEU A 128 7.90 10.81 -1.34
C LEU A 128 6.87 11.87 -1.75
N ALA A 129 7.21 12.73 -2.73
CA ALA A 129 6.28 13.72 -3.27
C ALA A 129 5.00 13.05 -3.81
N ARG A 130 5.15 11.98 -4.58
CA ARG A 130 4.03 11.19 -5.12
C ARG A 130 3.14 10.58 -4.04
N THR A 131 3.68 10.34 -2.84
CA THR A 131 2.93 9.80 -1.70
C THR A 131 1.98 10.82 -1.07
N TYR A 132 2.23 12.12 -1.24
CA TYR A 132 1.47 13.18 -0.53
C TYR A 132 0.79 14.20 -1.46
N ILE A 133 1.30 14.43 -2.68
CA ILE A 133 0.71 15.38 -3.63
C ILE A 133 -0.66 14.87 -4.12
N PHE A 134 -1.66 15.76 -4.12
CA PHE A 134 -3.05 15.49 -4.54
C PHE A 134 -3.67 14.25 -3.89
N SER A 135 -3.63 14.17 -2.55
CA SER A 135 -3.98 13.01 -1.70
C SER A 135 -3.01 11.83 -1.77
N GLY A 136 -2.18 11.75 -2.81
CA GLY A 136 -1.12 10.77 -2.89
C GLY A 136 -1.52 9.47 -3.58
N PHE A 137 -0.55 8.90 -4.30
CA PHE A 137 -0.68 7.60 -4.95
C PHE A 137 0.65 6.82 -4.83
N PRO A 138 1.00 6.33 -3.62
CA PRO A 138 2.24 5.57 -3.39
C PRO A 138 2.17 4.14 -3.94
N TRP A 139 1.52 3.95 -5.08
CA TRP A 139 1.48 2.66 -5.78
C TRP A 139 2.74 2.47 -6.61
N ALA A 140 3.23 1.24 -6.68
CA ALA A 140 4.45 0.90 -7.42
C ALA A 140 5.63 1.82 -7.07
N LEU A 141 5.88 2.05 -5.78
CA LEU A 141 7.21 2.52 -5.34
C LEU A 141 8.25 1.43 -5.69
N LEU A 142 9.41 1.84 -6.17
CA LEU A 142 10.44 0.93 -6.67
C LEU A 142 10.89 -0.07 -5.60
N GLY A 143 10.96 0.37 -4.33
CA GLY A 143 11.26 -0.48 -3.19
C GLY A 143 10.30 -1.67 -3.05
N TYR A 144 9.00 -1.51 -3.37
CA TYR A 144 8.02 -2.60 -3.28
C TYR A 144 8.32 -3.77 -4.22
N SER A 145 9.10 -3.56 -5.29
CA SER A 145 9.58 -4.67 -6.13
C SER A 145 10.33 -5.72 -5.32
N GLN A 146 10.96 -5.34 -4.19
CA GLN A 146 11.78 -6.24 -3.38
C GLN A 146 10.98 -7.03 -2.34
N ALA A 147 9.63 -6.98 -2.34
CA ALA A 147 8.82 -7.78 -1.41
C ALA A 147 9.23 -9.27 -1.31
N PRO A 148 9.63 -9.94 -2.42
CA PRO A 148 10.12 -11.34 -2.34
C PRO A 148 11.54 -11.48 -1.75
N ALA A 149 12.37 -10.43 -1.81
CA ALA A 149 13.76 -10.43 -1.36
C ALA A 149 13.85 -10.10 0.14
N LEU A 150 13.39 -11.03 0.97
CA LEU A 150 13.29 -10.84 2.43
C LEU A 150 14.55 -10.27 3.10
N PRO A 151 15.78 -10.70 2.78
CA PRO A 151 16.97 -10.12 3.40
C PRO A 151 17.16 -8.64 3.06
N VAL A 152 16.79 -8.20 1.86
CA VAL A 152 16.93 -6.79 1.45
C VAL A 152 15.92 -5.92 2.19
N ILE A 153 14.66 -6.36 2.29
CA ILE A 153 13.60 -5.51 2.83
C ILE A 153 13.71 -5.26 4.33
N GLN A 154 14.55 -6.02 5.05
CA GLN A 154 14.71 -5.86 6.50
C GLN A 154 15.15 -4.44 6.89
N ILE A 155 15.90 -3.74 6.04
CA ILE A 155 16.34 -2.36 6.28
C ILE A 155 15.16 -1.36 6.34
N ALA A 156 13.96 -1.76 5.90
CA ALA A 156 12.77 -0.93 5.96
C ALA A 156 12.38 -0.59 7.41
N ASP A 157 12.78 -1.39 8.41
CA ASP A 157 12.60 -1.05 9.83
C ASP A 157 13.44 0.15 10.30
N ILE A 158 14.35 0.65 9.46
CA ILE A 158 15.11 1.88 9.64
C ILE A 158 14.65 2.95 8.65
N THR A 159 14.62 2.62 7.37
CA THR A 159 14.51 3.63 6.30
C THR A 159 13.11 3.74 5.69
N GLY A 160 12.20 2.82 6.03
CA GLY A 160 11.00 2.56 5.26
C GLY A 160 11.32 2.01 3.87
N VAL A 161 10.26 1.78 3.07
CA VAL A 161 10.35 1.40 1.65
C VAL A 161 11.25 2.31 0.82
N TYR A 162 11.32 3.60 1.16
CA TYR A 162 12.08 4.62 0.45
C TYR A 162 13.59 4.36 0.44
N GLY A 163 14.16 3.80 1.51
CA GLY A 163 15.59 3.46 1.52
C GLY A 163 15.95 2.30 0.59
N ILE A 164 14.99 1.43 0.30
CA ILE A 164 15.18 0.34 -0.66
C ILE A 164 15.07 0.89 -2.08
N SER A 165 14.15 1.83 -2.35
CA SER A 165 14.15 2.59 -3.61
C SER A 165 15.48 3.31 -3.82
N PHE A 166 16.00 3.99 -2.78
CA PHE A 166 17.31 4.65 -2.83
C PHE A 166 18.42 3.65 -3.21
N LEU A 167 18.48 2.50 -2.54
CA LEU A 167 19.50 1.48 -2.80
C LEU A 167 19.43 0.93 -4.23
N ILE A 168 18.23 0.67 -4.75
CA ILE A 168 18.04 0.19 -6.13
C ILE A 168 18.56 1.23 -7.13
N VAL A 169 18.22 2.50 -6.96
CA VAL A 169 18.66 3.56 -7.88
C VAL A 169 20.16 3.81 -7.76
N LEU A 170 20.74 3.67 -6.56
CA LEU A 170 22.18 3.75 -6.33
C LEU A 170 22.92 2.69 -7.16
N VAL A 171 22.47 1.44 -7.11
CA VAL A 171 23.04 0.33 -7.90
C VAL A 171 22.89 0.59 -9.40
N ASN A 172 21.72 1.02 -9.85
CA ASN A 172 21.49 1.34 -11.27
C ASN A 172 22.40 2.47 -11.76
N THR A 173 22.59 3.51 -10.93
CA THR A 173 23.44 4.66 -11.25
C THR A 173 24.91 4.23 -11.31
N ALA A 174 25.36 3.43 -10.34
CA ALA A 174 26.71 2.85 -10.32
C ALA A 174 27.01 2.00 -11.56
N ALA A 175 26.07 1.12 -11.91
CA ALA A 175 26.18 0.27 -13.09
C ALA A 175 26.24 1.10 -14.37
N ALA A 176 25.30 2.04 -14.55
CA ALA A 176 25.27 2.89 -15.73
C ALA A 176 26.56 3.72 -15.89
N GLU A 177 27.02 4.38 -14.82
CA GLU A 177 28.24 5.19 -14.87
C GLU A 177 29.49 4.33 -15.15
N PHE A 178 29.58 3.12 -14.60
CA PHE A 178 30.67 2.19 -14.92
C PHE A 178 30.64 1.70 -16.37
N PHE A 179 29.46 1.37 -16.92
CA PHE A 179 29.37 0.95 -18.32
C PHE A 179 29.62 2.10 -19.31
N MET A 180 29.39 3.36 -18.90
CA MET A 180 29.75 4.54 -19.68
C MET A 180 31.24 4.89 -19.59
N ASP A 181 31.83 4.76 -18.39
CA ASP A 181 33.23 5.03 -18.13
C ASP A 181 33.77 4.03 -17.09
N ARG A 182 34.59 3.09 -17.58
CA ARG A 182 35.17 2.02 -16.75
C ARG A 182 36.02 2.55 -15.59
N LYS A 183 36.50 3.79 -15.67
CA LYS A 183 37.26 4.44 -14.58
C LYS A 183 36.39 4.72 -13.35
N LYS A 184 35.06 4.73 -13.48
CA LYS A 184 34.10 4.98 -12.39
C LYS A 184 33.76 3.73 -11.57
N PHE A 185 34.64 2.73 -11.53
CA PHE A 185 34.43 1.48 -10.79
C PHE A 185 34.26 1.68 -9.27
N ALA A 186 34.78 2.77 -8.70
CA ALA A 186 34.58 3.11 -7.29
C ALA A 186 33.09 3.20 -6.90
N GLY A 187 32.24 3.69 -7.81
CA GLY A 187 30.79 3.72 -7.58
C GLY A 187 30.17 2.33 -7.47
N LEU A 188 30.65 1.36 -8.26
CA LEU A 188 30.23 -0.04 -8.14
C LEU A 188 30.67 -0.65 -6.81
N ILE A 189 31.90 -0.38 -6.36
CA ILE A 189 32.38 -0.85 -5.06
C ILE A 189 31.51 -0.28 -3.93
N ALA A 190 31.21 1.03 -3.98
CA ALA A 190 30.36 1.67 -2.99
C ALA A 190 28.92 1.11 -3.00
N ALA A 191 28.34 0.89 -4.18
CA ALA A 191 27.00 0.29 -4.30
C ALA A 191 26.98 -1.18 -3.83
N ALA A 192 28.02 -1.96 -4.16
CA ALA A 192 28.18 -3.33 -3.70
C ALA A 192 28.36 -3.39 -2.17
N LEU A 193 29.12 -2.46 -1.59
CA LEU A 193 29.28 -2.32 -0.15
C LEU A 193 27.95 -1.96 0.52
N ALA A 194 27.20 -0.98 -0.01
CA ALA A 194 25.88 -0.61 0.51
C ALA A 194 24.89 -1.79 0.47
N LEU A 195 24.88 -2.56 -0.62
CA LEU A 195 24.08 -3.77 -0.75
C LEU A 195 24.55 -4.85 0.24
N SER A 196 25.87 -5.03 0.40
CA SER A 196 26.43 -6.00 1.34
C SER A 196 26.12 -5.67 2.80
N ILE A 197 26.14 -4.37 3.17
CA ILE A 197 25.72 -3.90 4.49
C ILE A 197 24.22 -4.17 4.69
N THR A 198 23.40 -3.89 3.68
CA THR A 198 21.95 -4.16 3.72
C THR A 198 21.67 -5.64 3.93
N LEU A 199 22.36 -6.52 3.20
CA LEU A 199 22.25 -7.97 3.36
C LEU A 199 22.80 -8.45 4.70
N GLY A 200 23.95 -7.92 5.12
CA GLY A 200 24.58 -8.21 6.42
C GLY A 200 23.73 -7.78 7.61
N TYR A 201 22.91 -6.75 7.46
CA TYR A 201 21.88 -6.36 8.42
C TYR A 201 20.67 -7.31 8.35
N GLY A 202 20.20 -7.63 7.14
CA GLY A 202 18.97 -8.35 6.92
C GLY A 202 19.01 -9.83 7.27
N PHE A 203 20.07 -10.56 6.92
CA PHE A 203 20.17 -11.99 7.23
C PHE A 203 20.09 -12.30 8.74
N PRO A 204 20.83 -11.60 9.63
CA PRO A 204 20.66 -11.77 11.07
C PRO A 204 19.27 -11.39 11.55
N LYS A 205 18.69 -10.28 11.03
CA LYS A 205 17.34 -9.84 11.41
C LYS A 205 16.25 -10.84 11.08
N LEU A 206 16.38 -11.59 9.98
CA LEU A 206 15.44 -12.66 9.64
C LEU A 206 15.44 -13.79 10.68
N HIS A 207 16.59 -14.09 11.27
CA HIS A 207 16.74 -15.17 12.25
C HIS A 207 16.67 -14.65 13.71
N GLY A 208 16.23 -13.41 13.90
CA GLY A 208 16.01 -12.85 15.23
C GLY A 208 14.94 -13.62 16.01
N PRO A 209 14.89 -13.46 17.34
CA PRO A 209 13.90 -14.13 18.17
C PRO A 209 12.48 -13.77 17.71
N GLU A 210 11.63 -14.78 17.58
CA GLU A 210 10.21 -14.57 17.35
C GLU A 210 9.54 -13.90 18.57
N GLY A 211 8.42 -13.24 18.32
CA GLY A 211 7.61 -12.69 19.41
C GLY A 211 7.16 -13.79 20.37
N SER A 212 7.22 -13.51 21.67
CA SER A 212 6.84 -14.49 22.72
C SER A 212 5.33 -14.56 22.96
N GLU A 213 4.57 -13.54 22.54
CA GLU A 213 3.11 -13.56 22.65
C GLU A 213 2.48 -14.05 21.34
N THR A 214 1.36 -14.75 21.46
CA THR A 214 0.66 -15.33 20.31
C THR A 214 -0.82 -14.99 20.29
N LEU A 215 -1.38 -14.82 19.09
CA LEU A 215 -2.82 -14.65 18.85
C LEU A 215 -3.24 -15.51 17.66
N THR A 216 -4.21 -16.41 17.86
CA THR A 216 -4.77 -17.21 16.77
C THR A 216 -5.89 -16.45 16.08
N VAL A 217 -5.72 -16.17 14.80
CA VAL A 217 -6.64 -15.33 14.03
C VAL A 217 -7.20 -16.14 12.85
N SER A 218 -8.50 -16.01 12.60
CA SER A 218 -9.14 -16.50 11.38
C SER A 218 -9.55 -15.34 10.49
N VAL A 219 -9.16 -15.36 9.21
CA VAL A 219 -9.64 -14.43 8.18
C VAL A 219 -10.66 -15.13 7.29
N ILE A 220 -11.78 -14.46 7.03
CA ILE A 220 -12.88 -14.99 6.22
C ILE A 220 -12.90 -14.28 4.86
N GLN A 221 -12.93 -15.06 3.78
CA GLN A 221 -13.00 -14.58 2.40
C GLN A 221 -14.32 -15.05 1.78
N GLY A 222 -15.30 -14.14 1.73
CA GLY A 222 -16.67 -14.48 1.33
C GLY A 222 -16.88 -14.65 -0.17
N ASN A 223 -15.98 -14.13 -1.02
CA ASN A 223 -16.12 -14.11 -2.47
C ASN A 223 -17.45 -13.51 -2.96
N ILE A 224 -17.93 -12.47 -2.29
CA ILE A 224 -19.21 -11.84 -2.60
C ILE A 224 -19.02 -10.90 -3.80
N GLU A 225 -19.80 -11.11 -4.86
CA GLU A 225 -19.83 -10.21 -6.01
C GLU A 225 -20.19 -8.79 -5.60
N GLN A 226 -19.45 -7.81 -6.11
CA GLN A 226 -19.57 -6.42 -5.70
C GLN A 226 -20.94 -5.82 -6.04
N ASP A 227 -21.49 -6.14 -7.20
CA ASP A 227 -22.73 -5.54 -7.71
C ASP A 227 -23.98 -6.09 -7.02
N LYS A 228 -23.92 -7.31 -6.47
CA LYS A 228 -25.02 -7.97 -5.74
C LYS A 228 -25.02 -7.67 -4.24
N LYS A 229 -23.97 -7.03 -3.74
CA LYS A 229 -23.71 -6.89 -2.30
C LYS A 229 -24.79 -6.09 -1.57
N TRP A 230 -25.44 -5.16 -2.25
CA TRP A 230 -26.45 -4.26 -1.69
C TRP A 230 -27.89 -4.64 -2.01
N ASP A 231 -28.08 -5.72 -2.77
CA ASP A 231 -29.40 -6.23 -3.12
C ASP A 231 -30.08 -6.78 -1.85
N PRO A 232 -31.27 -6.27 -1.47
CA PRO A 232 -32.04 -6.77 -0.33
C PRO A 232 -32.28 -8.28 -0.36
N GLU A 233 -32.45 -8.88 -1.54
CA GLU A 233 -32.67 -10.32 -1.70
C GLU A 233 -31.38 -11.11 -1.44
N TYR A 234 -30.23 -10.54 -1.78
CA TYR A 234 -28.92 -11.17 -1.59
C TYR A 234 -28.36 -10.98 -0.18
N ARG A 235 -28.90 -10.01 0.58
CA ARG A 235 -28.48 -9.67 1.95
C ARG A 235 -28.42 -10.89 2.87
N ALA A 236 -29.47 -11.70 2.86
CA ALA A 236 -29.58 -12.90 3.68
C ALA A 236 -28.52 -13.94 3.28
N ALA A 237 -28.28 -14.11 1.98
CA ALA A 237 -27.26 -15.02 1.47
C ALA A 237 -25.84 -14.59 1.88
N VAL A 238 -25.52 -13.30 1.83
CA VAL A 238 -24.23 -12.76 2.28
C VAL A 238 -23.98 -13.08 3.76
N ILE A 239 -24.95 -12.78 4.63
CA ILE A 239 -24.84 -13.08 6.07
C ILE A 239 -24.73 -14.58 6.31
N ALA A 240 -25.49 -15.40 5.58
CA ALA A 240 -25.43 -16.86 5.68
C ALA A 240 -24.03 -17.40 5.29
N THR A 241 -23.42 -16.88 4.23
CA THR A 241 -22.06 -17.24 3.80
C THR A 241 -21.04 -16.92 4.88
N TYR A 242 -21.00 -15.67 5.38
CA TYR A 242 -20.06 -15.29 6.44
C TYR A 242 -20.29 -16.08 7.73
N SER A 243 -21.55 -16.33 8.10
CA SER A 243 -21.89 -17.16 9.26
C SER A 243 -21.41 -18.61 9.11
N ARG A 244 -21.60 -19.21 7.93
CA ARG A 244 -21.17 -20.59 7.63
C ARG A 244 -19.65 -20.70 7.65
N LEU A 245 -18.94 -19.78 6.99
CA LEU A 245 -17.47 -19.77 6.98
C LEU A 245 -16.89 -19.52 8.37
N THR A 246 -17.50 -18.62 9.14
CA THR A 246 -17.11 -18.37 10.53
C THR A 246 -17.27 -19.64 11.37
N ARG A 247 -18.43 -20.32 11.30
CA ARG A 247 -18.62 -21.60 12.01
C ARG A 247 -17.60 -22.67 11.60
N ALA A 248 -17.18 -22.67 10.33
CA ALA A 248 -16.12 -23.57 9.87
C ALA A 248 -14.75 -23.22 10.49
N ALA A 249 -14.42 -21.93 10.57
CA ALA A 249 -13.19 -21.43 11.17
C ALA A 249 -13.14 -21.65 12.69
N LEU A 250 -14.27 -21.55 13.39
CA LEU A 250 -14.37 -21.77 14.85
C LEU A 250 -13.91 -23.17 15.30
N ARG A 251 -13.87 -24.16 14.40
CA ARG A 251 -13.30 -25.48 14.69
C ARG A 251 -11.80 -25.43 15.02
N GLN A 252 -11.11 -24.40 14.54
CA GLN A 252 -9.70 -24.13 14.81
C GLN A 252 -9.48 -23.30 16.09
N LYS A 253 -10.56 -22.99 16.83
CA LYS A 253 -10.55 -22.22 18.09
C LYS A 253 -9.76 -20.90 18.00
N PRO A 254 -10.07 -20.02 17.04
CA PRO A 254 -9.39 -18.73 16.96
C PRO A 254 -9.73 -17.82 18.15
N ASP A 255 -8.78 -16.97 18.53
CA ASP A 255 -8.99 -15.87 19.49
C ASP A 255 -9.77 -14.70 18.84
N LEU A 256 -9.69 -14.56 17.52
CA LEU A 256 -10.33 -13.49 16.76
C LEU A 256 -10.74 -13.97 15.37
N VAL A 257 -11.95 -13.62 14.93
CA VAL A 257 -12.38 -13.76 13.54
C VAL A 257 -12.39 -12.39 12.87
N ILE A 258 -11.94 -12.32 11.61
CA ILE A 258 -11.91 -11.10 10.80
C ILE A 258 -12.74 -11.29 9.54
N TRP A 259 -13.71 -10.43 9.34
CA TRP A 259 -14.45 -10.26 8.08
C TRP A 259 -13.93 -9.04 7.30
N PRO A 260 -14.01 -9.06 5.96
CA PRO A 260 -13.41 -8.03 5.10
C PRO A 260 -14.20 -6.71 5.12
N GLU A 261 -13.75 -5.76 4.30
CA GLU A 261 -14.37 -4.44 4.17
C GLU A 261 -15.83 -4.54 3.68
N THR A 262 -16.70 -3.78 4.35
CA THR A 262 -18.14 -3.73 4.07
C THR A 262 -18.75 -5.14 4.06
N ALA A 263 -18.26 -6.10 4.86
CA ALA A 263 -18.76 -7.47 4.85
C ALA A 263 -20.26 -7.57 5.18
N THR A 264 -20.77 -6.61 5.94
CA THR A 264 -22.18 -6.49 6.30
C THR A 264 -22.95 -5.63 5.28
N PRO A 265 -23.96 -6.18 4.60
CA PRO A 265 -24.82 -5.46 3.65
C PRO A 265 -25.91 -4.61 4.33
N PHE A 266 -25.55 -3.88 5.40
CA PHE A 266 -26.42 -3.00 6.17
C PHE A 266 -25.60 -1.95 6.94
N TYR A 267 -26.23 -0.89 7.43
CA TYR A 267 -25.56 0.10 8.27
C TYR A 267 -25.52 -0.37 9.72
N PHE A 268 -24.34 -0.74 10.21
CA PHE A 268 -24.20 -1.24 11.57
C PHE A 268 -24.44 -0.13 12.60
N GLY A 269 -25.35 -0.37 13.54
CA GLY A 269 -25.82 0.64 14.48
C GLY A 269 -26.81 1.65 13.90
N GLY A 270 -27.27 1.47 12.66
CA GLY A 270 -28.28 2.32 12.03
C GLY A 270 -29.64 2.25 12.73
N GLY A 271 -30.30 3.41 12.84
CA GLY A 271 -31.59 3.57 13.52
C GLY A 271 -32.82 3.05 12.75
N GLY A 272 -32.64 2.60 11.50
CA GLY A 272 -33.71 1.95 10.74
C GLY A 272 -34.07 0.58 11.32
N ARG A 273 -35.36 0.21 11.30
CA ARG A 273 -35.86 -1.05 11.90
C ARG A 273 -35.10 -2.29 11.41
N THR A 274 -34.84 -2.39 10.10
CA THR A 274 -34.12 -3.53 9.49
C THR A 274 -32.65 -3.57 9.95
N ASP A 275 -31.97 -2.43 9.93
CA ASP A 275 -30.54 -2.35 10.29
C ASP A 275 -30.32 -2.58 11.79
N SER A 276 -31.26 -2.13 12.63
CA SER A 276 -31.28 -2.43 14.07
C SER A 276 -31.47 -3.92 14.35
N ALA A 277 -32.37 -4.60 13.62
CA ALA A 277 -32.58 -6.04 13.76
C ALA A 277 -31.31 -6.83 13.34
N LEU A 278 -30.73 -6.52 12.18
CA LEU A 278 -29.50 -7.17 11.70
C LEU A 278 -28.29 -6.90 12.61
N THR A 279 -28.21 -5.70 13.19
CA THR A 279 -27.21 -5.36 14.21
C THR A 279 -27.36 -6.26 15.44
N ALA A 280 -28.60 -6.47 15.91
CA ALA A 280 -28.87 -7.36 17.05
C ALA A 280 -28.53 -8.82 16.73
N ASP A 281 -28.90 -9.31 15.55
CA ASP A 281 -28.61 -10.68 15.10
C ASP A 281 -27.10 -10.94 15.02
N LEU A 282 -26.31 -9.99 14.50
CA LEU A 282 -24.86 -10.12 14.43
C LEU A 282 -24.24 -10.14 15.84
N LYS A 283 -24.71 -9.29 16.76
CA LYS A 283 -24.24 -9.29 18.16
C LYS A 283 -24.56 -10.61 18.86
N GLU A 284 -25.77 -11.14 18.67
CA GLU A 284 -26.17 -12.43 19.25
C GLU A 284 -25.39 -13.59 18.62
N PHE A 285 -25.11 -13.54 17.31
CA PHE A 285 -24.24 -14.50 16.64
C PHE A 285 -22.84 -14.53 17.27
N VAL A 286 -22.22 -13.36 17.48
CA VAL A 286 -20.90 -13.27 18.14
C VAL A 286 -20.97 -13.80 19.57
N LYS A 287 -21.98 -13.37 20.34
CA LYS A 287 -22.18 -13.80 21.74
C LYS A 287 -22.37 -15.32 21.87
N ARG A 288 -23.15 -15.93 20.98
CA ARG A 288 -23.40 -17.38 20.98
C ARG A 288 -22.13 -18.17 20.69
N ASN A 289 -21.28 -17.67 19.78
CA ASN A 289 -20.02 -18.31 19.41
C ASN A 289 -18.85 -17.96 20.34
N ARG A 290 -19.03 -16.99 21.26
CA ARG A 290 -18.05 -16.56 22.27
C ARG A 290 -16.66 -16.22 21.70
N THR A 291 -16.62 -15.72 20.47
CA THR A 291 -15.37 -15.40 19.78
C THR A 291 -15.47 -13.97 19.23
N PRO A 292 -14.54 -13.06 19.60
CA PRO A 292 -14.51 -11.71 19.07
C PRO A 292 -14.53 -11.64 17.54
N LEU A 293 -15.16 -10.60 17.00
CA LEU A 293 -15.31 -10.37 15.57
C LEU A 293 -14.88 -8.96 15.18
N LEU A 294 -13.86 -8.85 14.35
CA LEU A 294 -13.52 -7.64 13.61
C LEU A 294 -14.19 -7.69 12.24
N PHE A 295 -14.96 -6.68 11.86
CA PHE A 295 -15.63 -6.67 10.55
C PHE A 295 -15.79 -5.26 10.00
N GLY A 296 -15.83 -5.16 8.66
CA GLY A 296 -16.14 -3.91 7.97
C GLY A 296 -17.64 -3.72 7.79
N SER A 297 -18.14 -2.53 8.10
CA SER A 297 -19.52 -2.11 7.85
C SER A 297 -19.54 -0.60 7.58
N PRO A 298 -20.40 -0.11 6.68
CA PRO A 298 -20.70 1.31 6.70
C PRO A 298 -21.52 1.64 7.94
N THR A 299 -21.39 2.88 8.38
CA THR A 299 -22.22 3.48 9.43
C THR A 299 -22.50 4.92 9.06
N TYR A 300 -23.38 5.56 9.83
CA TYR A 300 -23.67 6.97 9.66
C TYR A 300 -23.94 7.66 10.99
N ASP A 301 -23.60 8.94 11.03
CA ASP A 301 -23.93 9.83 12.14
C ASP A 301 -24.93 10.89 11.68
N VAL A 302 -25.91 11.21 12.54
CA VAL A 302 -26.92 12.22 12.29
C VAL A 302 -26.56 13.46 13.11
N GLN A 303 -26.01 14.45 12.44
CA GLN A 303 -25.61 15.71 13.07
C GLN A 303 -26.83 16.64 13.26
N PRO A 304 -26.73 17.65 14.16
CA PRO A 304 -27.74 18.70 14.29
C PRO A 304 -28.10 19.31 12.94
N GLY A 305 -29.40 19.50 12.68
CA GLY A 305 -29.89 19.92 11.37
C GLY A 305 -30.13 18.80 10.35
N ARG A 306 -30.12 17.52 10.79
CA ARG A 306 -30.36 16.30 9.96
C ARG A 306 -29.31 16.07 8.87
N VAL A 307 -28.09 16.55 9.07
CA VAL A 307 -26.97 16.27 8.15
C VAL A 307 -26.46 14.87 8.44
N ILE A 308 -26.60 13.96 7.47
CA ILE A 308 -26.11 12.59 7.55
C ILE A 308 -24.65 12.55 7.10
N ARG A 309 -23.76 11.99 7.93
CA ARG A 309 -22.37 11.72 7.56
C ARG A 309 -22.16 10.22 7.47
N LEU A 310 -21.81 9.75 6.27
CA LEU A 310 -21.50 8.35 6.02
C LEU A 310 -20.02 8.06 6.33
N TYR A 311 -19.74 6.90 6.92
CA TYR A 311 -18.37 6.43 7.17
C TYR A 311 -18.21 4.98 6.70
N ASN A 312 -17.05 4.69 6.09
CA ASN A 312 -16.58 3.33 5.87
C ASN A 312 -15.80 2.91 7.12
N SER A 313 -16.31 1.90 7.82
CA SER A 313 -15.93 1.67 9.22
C SER A 313 -15.57 0.22 9.47
N ALA A 314 -14.78 0.00 10.50
CA ALA A 314 -14.48 -1.31 11.06
C ALA A 314 -14.87 -1.33 12.53
N PHE A 315 -15.53 -2.40 12.95
CA PHE A 315 -16.00 -2.58 14.32
C PHE A 315 -15.36 -3.83 14.92
N LEU A 316 -14.96 -3.74 16.18
CA LEU A 316 -14.59 -4.90 16.99
C LEU A 316 -15.73 -5.21 17.97
N LEU A 317 -16.35 -6.38 17.80
CA LEU A 317 -17.26 -6.95 18.78
C LEU A 317 -16.52 -7.88 19.73
N SER A 318 -16.76 -7.71 21.02
CA SER A 318 -16.28 -8.62 22.07
C SER A 318 -16.96 -9.98 21.98
N ALA A 319 -16.41 -10.98 22.66
CA ALA A 319 -17.05 -12.29 22.82
C ALA A 319 -18.45 -12.22 23.48
N GLY A 320 -18.78 -11.10 24.17
CA GLY A 320 -20.09 -10.85 24.75
C GLY A 320 -21.08 -10.14 23.82
N GLY A 321 -20.66 -9.73 22.62
CA GLY A 321 -21.47 -8.97 21.67
C GLY A 321 -21.51 -7.46 21.93
N THR A 322 -20.62 -6.92 22.77
CA THR A 322 -20.45 -5.47 22.98
C THR A 322 -19.51 -4.89 21.93
N ILE A 323 -19.67 -3.61 21.59
CA ILE A 323 -18.75 -2.90 20.70
C ILE A 323 -17.57 -2.42 21.54
N ASP A 324 -16.41 -3.03 21.37
CA ASP A 324 -15.19 -2.68 22.11
C ASP A 324 -14.39 -1.58 21.42
N ALA A 325 -14.49 -1.50 20.08
CA ALA A 325 -13.84 -0.45 19.31
C ALA A 325 -14.54 -0.19 17.96
N GLU A 326 -14.40 1.05 17.49
CA GLU A 326 -14.80 1.50 16.16
C GLU A 326 -13.62 2.23 15.51
N TYR A 327 -13.41 1.99 14.22
CA TYR A 327 -12.46 2.70 13.41
C TYR A 327 -13.12 3.19 12.13
N ASN A 328 -13.07 4.50 11.89
CA ASN A 328 -13.55 5.13 10.66
C ASN A 328 -12.36 5.39 9.74
N LYS A 329 -12.46 4.93 8.48
CA LYS A 329 -11.42 5.08 7.45
C LYS A 329 -10.93 6.52 7.36
N ILE A 330 -9.64 6.75 7.55
CA ILE A 330 -9.02 8.08 7.55
C ILE A 330 -8.69 8.52 6.12
N HIS A 331 -8.06 7.65 5.34
CA HIS A 331 -7.64 7.95 3.97
C HIS A 331 -8.61 7.35 2.95
N LEU A 332 -9.43 8.21 2.38
CA LEU A 332 -10.45 7.82 1.39
C LEU A 332 -9.84 7.70 -0.01
N VAL A 333 -10.43 6.84 -0.85
CA VAL A 333 -10.05 6.69 -2.25
C VAL A 333 -10.64 7.84 -3.08
N PRO A 334 -9.82 8.68 -3.73
CA PRO A 334 -10.30 9.72 -4.64
C PRO A 334 -11.14 9.13 -5.76
N PHE A 335 -12.26 9.78 -6.08
CA PHE A 335 -13.23 9.39 -7.12
C PHE A 335 -13.96 8.05 -6.89
N GLY A 336 -13.67 7.33 -5.81
CA GLY A 336 -14.44 6.16 -5.36
C GLY A 336 -15.29 6.45 -4.13
N GLU A 337 -14.70 7.09 -3.12
CA GLU A 337 -15.35 7.36 -1.82
C GLU A 337 -15.64 8.86 -1.59
N TYR A 338 -15.10 9.73 -2.45
CA TYR A 338 -15.41 11.16 -2.49
C TYR A 338 -14.97 11.76 -3.84
N VAL A 339 -15.48 12.95 -4.18
CA VAL A 339 -15.01 13.74 -5.33
C VAL A 339 -14.01 14.81 -4.86
N PRO A 340 -12.72 14.72 -5.23
CA PRO A 340 -11.76 15.80 -5.00
C PRO A 340 -12.23 17.11 -5.66
N LEU A 341 -11.98 18.25 -5.01
CA LEU A 341 -12.34 19.57 -5.54
C LEU A 341 -13.79 19.63 -6.06
N LYS A 342 -14.75 19.08 -5.30
CA LYS A 342 -16.18 18.96 -5.68
C LYS A 342 -16.80 20.23 -6.30
N GLY A 343 -16.35 21.43 -5.90
CA GLY A 343 -16.80 22.69 -6.51
C GLY A 343 -16.36 22.89 -7.97
N ALA A 344 -15.19 22.39 -8.37
CA ALA A 344 -14.67 22.47 -9.75
C ALA A 344 -15.00 21.23 -10.59
N LEU A 345 -15.13 20.05 -9.94
CA LEU A 345 -15.40 18.76 -10.60
C LEU A 345 -16.84 18.27 -10.39
N PHE A 346 -17.79 19.20 -10.24
CA PHE A 346 -19.20 18.88 -9.96
C PHE A 346 -19.85 17.97 -11.02
N PHE A 347 -19.32 17.96 -12.26
CA PHE A 347 -19.83 17.12 -13.34
C PHE A 347 -19.44 15.64 -13.19
N VAL A 348 -18.44 15.31 -12.36
CA VAL A 348 -17.96 13.93 -12.18
C VAL A 348 -19.00 13.07 -11.45
N GLU A 349 -19.77 13.63 -10.52
CA GLU A 349 -20.89 12.94 -9.85
C GLU A 349 -21.98 12.52 -10.83
N LYS A 350 -22.11 13.21 -11.97
CA LYS A 350 -23.06 12.85 -13.03
C LYS A 350 -22.51 11.81 -14.01
N LEU A 351 -21.20 11.56 -13.99
CA LEU A 351 -20.51 10.64 -14.90
C LEU A 351 -20.30 9.25 -14.29
N VAL A 352 -20.33 9.11 -12.97
CA VAL A 352 -19.97 7.88 -12.26
C VAL A 352 -21.11 7.47 -11.32
N GLN A 353 -21.61 6.24 -11.44
CA GLN A 353 -22.82 5.80 -10.72
C GLN A 353 -22.59 5.36 -9.26
N ALA A 354 -21.33 5.26 -8.81
CA ALA A 354 -20.98 4.57 -7.57
C ALA A 354 -20.12 5.38 -6.56
N ILE A 355 -20.02 6.72 -6.71
CA ILE A 355 -19.23 7.53 -5.78
C ILE A 355 -19.99 7.69 -4.46
N GLY A 356 -19.42 7.19 -3.36
CA GLY A 356 -19.94 7.47 -2.02
C GLY A 356 -19.66 8.93 -1.59
N ASP A 357 -20.48 9.51 -0.70
CA ASP A 357 -20.17 10.77 0.00
C ASP A 357 -19.67 10.46 1.42
N PHE A 358 -18.61 9.65 1.50
CA PHE A 358 -18.02 9.25 2.77
C PHE A 358 -17.20 10.39 3.38
N ARG A 359 -17.16 10.43 4.71
CA ARG A 359 -16.32 11.35 5.47
C ARG A 359 -15.11 10.64 6.04
N PRO A 360 -13.93 11.30 6.04
CA PRO A 360 -12.75 10.71 6.64
C PRO A 360 -12.89 10.66 8.16
N GLY A 361 -12.47 9.54 8.75
CA GLY A 361 -12.23 9.42 10.17
C GLY A 361 -11.04 10.27 10.63
N LYS A 362 -10.92 10.43 11.95
CA LYS A 362 -9.86 11.26 12.57
C LYS A 362 -9.07 10.53 13.66
N GLN A 363 -9.50 9.33 14.02
CA GLN A 363 -8.97 8.62 15.18
C GLN A 363 -8.09 7.45 14.74
N PHE A 364 -6.88 7.41 15.28
CA PHE A 364 -6.01 6.23 15.17
C PHE A 364 -6.37 5.27 16.30
N THR A 365 -7.42 4.48 16.10
CA THR A 365 -7.95 3.52 17.07
C THR A 365 -7.00 2.32 17.24
N VAL A 366 -6.56 2.09 18.49
CA VAL A 366 -5.92 0.83 18.92
C VAL A 366 -6.96 0.02 19.68
N MET A 367 -7.33 -1.11 19.11
CA MET A 367 -8.38 -2.00 19.58
C MET A 367 -7.80 -3.02 20.57
N PRO A 368 -8.45 -3.26 21.73
CA PRO A 368 -7.99 -4.26 22.67
C PRO A 368 -8.34 -5.67 22.17
N VAL A 369 -7.37 -6.56 22.08
CA VAL A 369 -7.60 -7.98 21.80
C VAL A 369 -6.95 -8.82 22.90
N ARG A 370 -7.63 -9.87 23.35
CA ARG A 370 -7.13 -10.79 24.39
C ARG A 370 -7.10 -12.20 23.83
N SER A 371 -6.02 -12.93 24.11
CA SER A 371 -6.01 -14.38 23.86
C SER A 371 -6.95 -15.07 24.86
N VAL A 372 -7.75 -16.01 24.37
CA VAL A 372 -8.80 -16.72 25.11
C VAL A 372 -8.20 -17.69 26.14
N GLU A 373 -6.95 -18.13 25.97
CA GLU A 373 -6.32 -19.17 26.79
C GLU A 373 -5.16 -18.69 27.67
N GLY A 374 -5.07 -17.39 28.00
CA GLY A 374 -3.99 -16.88 28.85
C GLY A 374 -2.58 -16.99 28.24
N ARG A 375 -2.49 -17.24 26.93
CA ARG A 375 -1.25 -17.34 26.14
C ARG A 375 -0.59 -15.98 25.87
N SER A 376 -1.25 -14.89 26.30
CA SER A 376 -0.63 -13.59 26.47
C SER A 376 -0.92 -13.10 27.89
N THR A 377 0.11 -12.58 28.55
CA THR A 377 0.04 -12.05 29.92
C THR A 377 -0.61 -10.66 30.00
N GLY A 378 -0.95 -10.05 28.85
CA GLY A 378 -1.65 -8.77 28.75
C GLY A 378 -2.49 -8.68 27.47
N GLY A 379 -3.50 -7.81 27.42
CA GLY A 379 -4.19 -7.55 26.16
C GLY A 379 -3.22 -7.02 25.10
N ALA A 380 -3.32 -7.48 23.85
CA ALA A 380 -2.56 -6.96 22.73
C ALA A 380 -3.33 -5.78 22.11
N GLY A 381 -2.62 -4.68 21.85
CA GLY A 381 -3.13 -3.61 20.98
C GLY A 381 -3.14 -4.10 19.54
N MET A 382 -4.30 -4.08 18.89
CA MET A 382 -4.46 -4.38 17.47
C MET A 382 -5.06 -3.17 16.77
N SER A 383 -4.62 -2.84 15.56
CA SER A 383 -5.28 -1.82 14.75
C SER A 383 -5.62 -2.35 13.37
N THR A 384 -6.66 -1.80 12.76
CA THR A 384 -7.08 -2.14 11.41
C THR A 384 -6.96 -0.92 10.51
N VAL A 385 -6.55 -1.15 9.26
CA VAL A 385 -6.65 -0.16 8.17
C VAL A 385 -7.50 -0.73 7.05
N ILE A 386 -8.27 0.14 6.40
CA ILE A 386 -9.28 -0.28 5.44
C ILE A 386 -8.75 -0.10 4.02
N CYS A 387 -8.61 -1.21 3.29
CA CYS A 387 -8.33 -1.23 1.87
C CYS A 387 -7.11 -0.39 1.48
N TYR A 388 -7.30 0.64 0.66
CA TYR A 388 -6.28 1.57 0.16
C TYR A 388 -5.38 2.15 1.25
N GLU A 389 -5.82 2.24 2.50
CA GLU A 389 -5.01 2.78 3.60
C GLU A 389 -3.70 2.02 3.87
N ILE A 390 -3.65 0.71 3.58
CA ILE A 390 -2.46 -0.11 3.82
C ILE A 390 -1.27 0.29 2.94
N ILE A 391 -1.49 1.03 1.84
CA ILE A 391 -0.40 1.45 0.95
C ILE A 391 0.33 2.71 1.47
N PHE A 392 -0.23 3.40 2.48
CA PHE A 392 0.33 4.63 3.04
C PHE A 392 1.25 4.33 4.24
N PRO A 393 2.57 4.47 4.10
CA PRO A 393 3.49 3.99 5.11
C PRO A 393 3.31 4.68 6.47
N ASN A 394 3.24 6.01 6.46
CA ASN A 394 3.11 6.83 7.65
C ASN A 394 1.78 6.61 8.40
N LEU A 395 0.70 6.25 7.70
CA LEU A 395 -0.59 5.99 8.32
C LEU A 395 -0.50 4.75 9.23
N VAL A 396 -0.02 3.63 8.68
CA VAL A 396 0.18 2.37 9.43
C VAL A 396 1.20 2.55 10.55
N ARG A 397 2.32 3.23 10.26
CA ARG A 397 3.33 3.60 11.25
C ARG A 397 2.72 4.27 12.48
N THR A 398 1.79 5.19 12.28
CA THR A 398 1.16 5.95 13.37
C THR A 398 0.30 5.07 14.27
N PHE A 399 -0.37 4.05 13.74
CA PHE A 399 -1.10 3.07 14.57
C PHE A 399 -0.15 2.26 15.45
N VAL A 400 0.96 1.78 14.88
CA VAL A 400 1.98 1.03 15.63
C VAL A 400 2.63 1.91 16.69
N ASP A 401 2.95 3.16 16.34
CA ASP A 401 3.52 4.12 17.29
C ASP A 401 2.56 4.41 18.46
N ARG A 402 1.25 4.31 18.25
CA ARG A 402 0.22 4.44 19.29
C ARG A 402 -0.04 3.16 20.09
N GLY A 403 0.66 2.06 19.80
CA GLY A 403 0.60 0.83 20.58
C GLY A 403 -0.05 -0.36 19.87
N ALA A 404 -0.32 -0.28 18.56
CA ALA A 404 -0.69 -1.45 17.79
C ALA A 404 0.51 -2.40 17.66
N ARG A 405 0.38 -3.61 18.18
CA ARG A 405 1.37 -4.70 18.16
C ARG A 405 1.05 -5.75 17.11
N ILE A 406 -0.18 -5.72 16.58
CA ILE A 406 -0.65 -6.49 15.43
C ILE A 406 -1.40 -5.51 14.52
N MET A 407 -1.14 -5.58 13.23
CA MET A 407 -1.93 -4.85 12.23
C MET A 407 -2.90 -5.79 11.54
N THR A 408 -4.08 -5.30 11.25
CA THR A 408 -5.02 -5.97 10.35
C THR A 408 -5.32 -5.07 9.17
N THR A 409 -5.73 -5.68 8.07
CA THR A 409 -6.33 -4.93 6.97
C THR A 409 -7.54 -5.67 6.43
N ILE A 410 -8.65 -4.94 6.38
CA ILE A 410 -9.88 -5.43 5.78
C ILE A 410 -10.06 -4.72 4.45
N THR A 411 -10.37 -5.47 3.40
CA THR A 411 -10.39 -4.91 2.05
C THR A 411 -11.38 -5.59 1.14
N ASN A 412 -11.87 -4.85 0.16
CA ASN A 412 -12.69 -5.37 -0.91
C ASN A 412 -12.00 -5.19 -2.26
N ASP A 413 -11.05 -6.07 -2.59
CA ASP A 413 -10.33 -6.01 -3.87
C ASP A 413 -11.20 -6.39 -5.09
N ALA A 414 -12.52 -6.59 -4.94
CA ALA A 414 -13.44 -6.85 -6.05
C ALA A 414 -13.42 -5.73 -7.09
N TRP A 415 -13.18 -4.49 -6.64
CA TRP A 415 -12.99 -3.32 -7.49
C TRP A 415 -11.89 -3.50 -8.55
N PHE A 416 -10.88 -4.34 -8.28
CA PHE A 416 -9.75 -4.53 -9.17
C PHE A 416 -9.94 -5.65 -10.19
N GLY A 417 -10.94 -6.52 -10.02
CA GLY A 417 -11.14 -7.65 -10.92
C GLY A 417 -9.99 -8.67 -10.89
N ARG A 418 -9.98 -9.59 -11.85
CA ARG A 418 -8.89 -10.57 -12.07
C ARG A 418 -7.69 -9.91 -12.77
N THR A 419 -7.12 -8.90 -12.12
CA THR A 419 -5.96 -8.14 -12.60
C THR A 419 -4.76 -8.31 -11.66
N PRO A 420 -3.60 -7.72 -11.95
CA PRO A 420 -2.47 -7.77 -11.04
C PRO A 420 -2.63 -6.96 -9.74
N ALA A 421 -3.61 -6.05 -9.66
CA ALA A 421 -3.73 -5.10 -8.55
C ALA A 421 -3.83 -5.76 -7.16
N PRO A 422 -4.64 -6.81 -6.92
CA PRO A 422 -4.72 -7.45 -5.61
C PRO A 422 -3.37 -8.02 -5.13
N TYR A 423 -2.54 -8.52 -6.06
CA TYR A 423 -1.20 -9.02 -5.74
C TYR A 423 -0.23 -7.88 -5.44
N GLN A 424 -0.30 -6.79 -6.21
CA GLN A 424 0.47 -5.57 -5.95
C GLN A 424 0.10 -5.00 -4.57
N HIS A 425 -1.19 -4.89 -4.28
CA HIS A 425 -1.76 -4.42 -3.02
C HIS A 425 -1.31 -5.28 -1.83
N PHE A 426 -1.35 -6.62 -1.97
CA PHE A 426 -0.86 -7.55 -0.95
C PHE A 426 0.64 -7.39 -0.69
N SER A 427 1.46 -7.20 -1.74
CA SER A 427 2.92 -7.01 -1.58
C SER A 427 3.29 -5.77 -0.76
N MET A 428 2.46 -4.72 -0.80
CA MET A 428 2.68 -3.51 0.01
C MET A 428 2.40 -3.76 1.50
N ALA A 429 1.47 -4.67 1.83
CA ALA A 429 1.21 -5.08 3.21
C ALA A 429 2.42 -5.80 3.84
N VAL A 430 3.26 -6.47 3.03
CA VAL A 430 4.51 -7.08 3.50
C VAL A 430 5.45 -6.03 4.09
N PHE A 431 5.58 -4.88 3.43
CA PHE A 431 6.41 -3.79 3.93
C PHE A 431 5.87 -3.18 5.21
N ARG A 432 4.53 -3.06 5.33
CA ARG A 432 3.92 -2.56 6.57
C ARG A 432 4.33 -3.39 7.78
N ALA A 433 4.42 -4.72 7.61
CA ALA A 433 4.88 -5.62 8.65
C ALA A 433 6.37 -5.40 8.99
N VAL A 434 7.26 -5.40 7.98
CA VAL A 434 8.71 -5.28 8.20
C VAL A 434 9.10 -3.94 8.79
N GLU A 435 8.55 -2.85 8.26
CA GLU A 435 8.85 -1.49 8.69
C GLU A 435 8.57 -1.26 10.18
N ASN A 436 7.58 -1.96 10.71
CA ASN A 436 7.10 -1.79 12.07
C ASN A 436 7.41 -2.98 12.99
N ARG A 437 7.96 -4.08 12.44
CA ARG A 437 8.17 -5.35 13.14
C ARG A 437 6.92 -5.85 13.86
N VAL A 438 5.78 -5.76 13.18
CA VAL A 438 4.48 -6.28 13.66
C VAL A 438 3.88 -7.20 12.61
N PRO A 439 3.25 -8.32 13.00
CA PRO A 439 2.55 -9.17 12.03
C PRO A 439 1.32 -8.49 11.46
N VAL A 440 0.92 -8.91 10.26
CA VAL A 440 -0.28 -8.43 9.54
C VAL A 440 -1.23 -9.58 9.25
N ALA A 441 -2.51 -9.44 9.65
CA ALA A 441 -3.61 -10.29 9.18
C ALA A 441 -4.48 -9.54 8.16
N ARG A 442 -4.63 -10.09 6.96
CA ARG A 442 -5.41 -9.48 5.87
C ARG A 442 -6.63 -10.31 5.53
N ALA A 443 -7.81 -9.70 5.63
CA ALA A 443 -9.08 -10.27 5.19
C ALA A 443 -9.59 -9.51 3.96
N ALA A 444 -9.60 -10.18 2.81
CA ALA A 444 -10.12 -9.63 1.56
C ALA A 444 -11.43 -10.33 1.18
N ASN A 445 -12.37 -9.60 0.55
CA ASN A 445 -13.61 -10.22 0.05
C ASN A 445 -13.35 -11.17 -1.12
N THR A 446 -12.70 -10.68 -2.19
CA THR A 446 -12.31 -11.46 -3.39
C THR A 446 -10.81 -11.38 -3.68
N GLY A 447 -10.06 -10.57 -2.93
CA GLY A 447 -8.61 -10.41 -3.06
C GLY A 447 -7.82 -11.49 -2.34
N VAL A 448 -6.53 -11.23 -2.17
CA VAL A 448 -5.65 -12.12 -1.41
C VAL A 448 -5.87 -11.88 0.09
N SER A 449 -6.41 -12.88 0.78
CA SER A 449 -6.43 -12.96 2.25
C SER A 449 -5.21 -13.72 2.74
N GLY A 450 -4.67 -13.39 3.90
CA GLY A 450 -3.49 -14.09 4.40
C GLY A 450 -2.86 -13.47 5.64
N PHE A 451 -1.74 -14.06 6.04
CA PHE A 451 -0.98 -13.73 7.23
C PHE A 451 0.48 -13.45 6.88
N ILE A 452 1.03 -12.39 7.44
CA ILE A 452 2.41 -11.96 7.23
C ILE A 452 3.06 -11.79 8.61
N ASP A 453 4.25 -12.38 8.82
CA ASP A 453 4.99 -12.20 10.07
C ASP A 453 5.70 -10.84 10.15
N ALA A 454 6.24 -10.51 11.32
CA ALA A 454 6.98 -9.26 11.54
C ALA A 454 8.27 -9.10 10.69
N ALA A 455 8.74 -10.18 10.04
CA ALA A 455 9.90 -10.19 9.16
C ALA A 455 9.51 -10.12 7.68
N GLY A 456 8.20 -10.10 7.36
CA GLY A 456 7.66 -10.01 6.00
C GLY A 456 7.42 -11.36 5.34
N ARG A 457 7.59 -12.49 6.05
CA ARG A 457 7.27 -13.82 5.51
C ARG A 457 5.76 -13.96 5.37
N VAL A 458 5.32 -14.43 4.21
CA VAL A 458 3.93 -14.80 3.99
C VAL A 458 3.73 -16.19 4.57
N LEU A 459 3.01 -16.28 5.69
CA LEU A 459 2.82 -17.53 6.43
C LEU A 459 1.74 -18.41 5.78
N ALA A 460 0.64 -17.80 5.35
CA ALA A 460 -0.42 -18.43 4.58
C ALA A 460 -1.17 -17.38 3.76
N LYS A 461 -1.69 -17.76 2.59
CA LYS A 461 -2.53 -16.88 1.77
C LYS A 461 -3.53 -17.68 0.92
N THR A 462 -4.63 -17.05 0.55
CA THR A 462 -5.63 -17.58 -0.40
C THR A 462 -5.28 -17.19 -1.83
N ASP A 463 -5.95 -17.86 -2.78
CA ASP A 463 -6.11 -17.32 -4.13
C ASP A 463 -7.16 -16.21 -4.16
N ILE A 464 -7.18 -15.44 -5.25
CA ILE A 464 -8.24 -14.45 -5.52
C ILE A 464 -9.50 -15.14 -6.05
N PHE A 465 -10.67 -14.52 -5.85
CA PHE A 465 -11.98 -14.97 -6.34
C PHE A 465 -12.35 -16.40 -5.94
N THR A 466 -11.97 -16.80 -4.72
CA THR A 466 -12.37 -18.08 -4.10
C THR A 466 -13.06 -17.82 -2.77
N GLU A 467 -13.99 -18.68 -2.38
CA GLU A 467 -14.55 -18.67 -1.03
C GLU A 467 -13.63 -19.47 -0.11
N ALA A 468 -13.15 -18.86 0.97
CA ALA A 468 -12.17 -19.48 1.84
C ALA A 468 -12.25 -18.98 3.29
N GLN A 469 -11.67 -19.77 4.19
CA GLN A 469 -11.28 -19.34 5.53
C GLN A 469 -9.85 -19.81 5.78
N LEU A 470 -9.02 -18.96 6.37
CA LEU A 470 -7.68 -19.31 6.81
C LEU A 470 -7.52 -18.96 8.28
N THR A 471 -6.90 -19.86 9.04
CA THR A 471 -6.59 -19.65 10.45
C THR A 471 -5.09 -19.81 10.66
N HIS A 472 -4.47 -18.84 11.35
CA HIS A 472 -3.05 -18.92 11.71
C HIS A 472 -2.81 -18.28 13.08
N THR A 473 -1.86 -18.84 13.83
CA THR A 473 -1.30 -18.21 15.03
C THR A 473 -0.23 -17.20 14.65
N LEU A 474 -0.39 -15.95 15.04
CA LEU A 474 0.57 -14.87 14.85
C LEU A 474 1.40 -14.67 16.11
N SER A 475 2.71 -14.65 15.97
CA SER A 475 3.66 -14.31 17.03
C SER A 475 4.01 -12.82 16.98
N PHE A 476 4.02 -12.14 18.13
CA PHE A 476 4.32 -10.70 18.22
C PHE A 476 5.07 -10.35 19.51
N SER A 477 5.89 -9.29 19.44
CA SER A 477 6.72 -8.84 20.57
C SER A 477 5.86 -8.23 21.68
N PRO A 478 6.19 -8.42 22.99
CA PRO A 478 5.59 -7.79 24.19
C PRO A 478 5.40 -6.27 24.16
N GLY A 479 5.94 -5.58 23.15
CA GLY A 479 5.64 -4.17 22.88
C GLY A 479 6.61 -3.17 23.52
N THR A 480 7.78 -3.63 23.99
CA THR A 480 8.81 -2.78 24.59
C THR A 480 9.69 -2.08 23.56
N GLU A 481 9.81 -2.61 22.34
CA GLU A 481 10.69 -2.07 21.30
C GLU A 481 9.94 -1.64 20.05
N LYS A 482 10.16 -0.38 19.66
CA LYS A 482 9.71 0.20 18.39
C LYS A 482 10.90 0.26 17.44
N THR A 483 10.65 0.03 16.16
CA THR A 483 11.69 0.19 15.13
C THR A 483 12.11 1.66 15.01
N PHE A 484 13.28 1.90 14.40
CA PHE A 484 13.70 3.27 14.12
C PHE A 484 12.70 3.95 13.18
N TYR A 485 12.20 3.23 12.17
CA TYR A 485 11.17 3.72 11.28
C TYR A 485 9.87 4.06 12.02
N THR A 486 9.38 3.21 12.93
CA THR A 486 8.18 3.53 13.73
C THR A 486 8.34 4.83 14.49
N ARG A 487 9.52 5.09 15.07
CA ARG A 487 9.80 6.30 15.86
C ARG A 487 9.98 7.57 15.02
N HIS A 488 10.64 7.46 13.87
CA HIS A 488 11.11 8.64 13.11
C HIS A 488 10.46 8.82 11.73
N GLY A 489 9.70 7.83 11.27
CA GLY A 489 9.02 7.85 9.98
C GLY A 489 9.98 7.93 8.80
N ASP A 490 9.58 8.66 7.77
CA ASP A 490 10.25 8.72 6.47
C ASP A 490 11.49 9.65 6.49
N LEU A 491 12.26 9.66 7.60
CA LEU A 491 13.39 10.58 7.83
C LEU A 491 14.40 10.58 6.68
N LEU A 492 14.79 9.40 6.18
CA LEU A 492 15.69 9.29 5.03
C LEU A 492 15.10 9.97 3.78
N ALA A 493 13.80 9.80 3.52
CA ALA A 493 13.15 10.39 2.37
C ALA A 493 13.04 11.92 2.51
N TYR A 494 12.79 12.44 3.72
CA TYR A 494 12.85 13.88 4.00
C TYR A 494 14.25 14.46 3.79
N LEU A 495 15.30 13.75 4.22
CA LEU A 495 16.69 14.14 3.93
C LEU A 495 16.99 14.12 2.43
N CYS A 496 16.53 13.09 1.72
CA CYS A 496 16.66 13.01 0.26
C CYS A 496 15.96 14.18 -0.44
N MET A 497 14.78 14.58 0.03
CA MET A 497 14.05 15.75 -0.45
C MET A 497 14.87 17.03 -0.24
N LEU A 498 15.35 17.25 0.98
CA LEU A 498 16.16 18.43 1.33
C LEU A 498 17.42 18.53 0.47
N VAL A 499 18.18 17.43 0.36
CA VAL A 499 19.41 17.37 -0.47
C VAL A 499 19.08 17.65 -1.93
N SER A 500 18.00 17.06 -2.46
CA SER A 500 17.59 17.29 -3.85
C SER A 500 17.25 18.75 -4.12
N LEU A 501 16.54 19.42 -3.20
CA LEU A 501 16.22 20.84 -3.31
C LEU A 501 17.47 21.72 -3.25
N ILE A 502 18.39 21.45 -2.32
CA ILE A 502 19.65 22.20 -2.21
C ILE A 502 20.47 22.09 -3.50
N MET A 503 20.58 20.88 -4.06
CA MET A 503 21.36 20.64 -5.28
C MET A 503 20.77 21.31 -6.52
N LEU A 504 19.44 21.39 -6.60
CA LEU A 504 18.76 22.10 -7.69
C LEU A 504 18.85 23.63 -7.50
N ALA A 505 18.82 24.11 -6.25
CA ALA A 505 18.88 25.54 -5.92
C ALA A 505 20.30 26.13 -5.99
N SER A 506 21.34 25.38 -5.62
CA SER A 506 22.74 25.83 -5.69
C SER A 506 23.14 26.25 -7.11
N ASN A 507 22.47 25.71 -8.13
CA ASN A 507 22.69 26.06 -9.53
C ASN A 507 22.11 27.42 -9.91
N TYR A 508 21.02 27.87 -9.26
CA TYR A 508 20.48 29.21 -9.47
C TYR A 508 21.42 30.29 -8.93
N PHE A 509 22.03 30.07 -7.76
CA PHE A 509 22.94 31.06 -7.16
C PHE A 509 24.33 31.10 -7.81
N ILE A 510 24.82 29.99 -8.37
CA ILE A 510 26.09 29.96 -9.11
C ILE A 510 25.90 30.55 -10.53
N ALA A 511 24.73 30.34 -11.16
CA ALA A 511 24.41 30.94 -12.45
C ALA A 511 24.11 32.45 -12.37
N ALA A 512 23.58 32.96 -11.25
CA ALA A 512 23.35 34.40 -11.05
C ALA A 512 24.63 35.21 -10.74
N LYS A 513 25.76 34.53 -10.50
CA LYS A 513 27.09 35.14 -10.25
C LYS A 513 28.01 35.11 -11.47
N LYS A 514 27.57 34.53 -12.60
CA LYS A 514 28.23 34.60 -13.91
C LYS A 514 27.36 35.43 -14.83
#